data_AF-A0AAD5PQU2-F1
#
_entry.id   AF-A0AAD5PQU2-F1
#
_cell.length_a   1.000
_cell.length_b   1.000
_cell.length_c   1.000
_cell.angle_alpha   90.00
_cell.angle_beta   90.00
_cell.angle_gamma   90.00
#
_symmetry.space_group_name_H-M   'P 1'
#
loop_
_entity.id
_entity.type
_entity.pdbx_description
1 polymer ?
#
loop_
_entity_poly.entity_id
_entity_poly.type
_entity_poly.pdbx_seq_one_letter_code
_entity_poly.pdbx_strand_id
1 'polypeptide(L)'
;MDDYTKRLVLCFSEKLDQAKVGYIEWNSFKLMAMRATFQQCGGTHKDDVYEMYLQQSKLWWDSLVRDVGADAQGRVHYIDMSNFVRRISKDAKDFEQLPEFIKNLANLVFLMNDKKADGKWDLEEYRNGAVGWCRYVTGIEDIDAAYEKLLTATDVDRTISFERYKELVVEFFTSEDSNTPARHIFGPLELSNIDLALTTSSKQ
;
A
#
# COMPACT_ATOMS: atom_id res chain seq x y z
N MET A 1 19.33 1.34 -8.55
CA MET A 1 18.34 1.31 -7.44
C MET A 1 18.52 0.01 -6.69
N ASP A 2 18.70 0.05 -5.36
CA ASP A 2 18.79 -1.15 -4.53
C ASP A 2 17.41 -1.81 -4.34
N ASP A 3 17.38 -3.04 -3.83
CA ASP A 3 16.15 -3.82 -3.73
C ASP A 3 15.15 -3.26 -2.72
N TYR A 4 15.63 -2.67 -1.62
CA TYR A 4 14.79 -1.93 -0.66
C TYR A 4 13.99 -0.84 -1.40
N THR A 5 14.69 -0.01 -2.17
CA THR A 5 14.08 1.11 -2.89
C THR A 5 13.12 0.60 -3.97
N LYS A 6 13.48 -0.47 -4.70
CA LYS A 6 12.56 -1.08 -5.69
C LYS A 6 11.25 -1.54 -5.04
N ARG A 7 11.33 -2.19 -3.89
CA ARG A 7 10.15 -2.70 -3.14
C ARG A 7 9.20 -1.55 -2.77
N LEU A 8 9.75 -0.45 -2.26
CA LEU A 8 8.94 0.72 -1.90
C LEU A 8 8.36 1.43 -3.13
N VAL A 9 9.14 1.59 -4.21
CA VAL A 9 8.64 2.16 -5.46
C VAL A 9 7.46 1.36 -5.99
N LEU A 10 7.56 0.02 -6.02
CA LEU A 10 6.45 -0.85 -6.44
C LEU A 10 5.25 -0.72 -5.51
N CYS A 11 5.46 -0.66 -4.20
CA CYS A 11 4.38 -0.45 -3.24
C CYS A 11 3.64 0.88 -3.50
N PHE A 12 4.37 1.97 -3.64
CA PHE A 12 3.77 3.29 -3.86
C PHE A 12 3.13 3.42 -5.25
N SER A 13 3.72 2.82 -6.28
CA SER A 13 3.09 2.79 -7.61
C SER A 13 1.78 2.03 -7.59
N GLU A 14 1.67 0.96 -6.81
CA GLU A 14 0.45 0.15 -6.72
C GLU A 14 -0.60 0.76 -5.78
N LYS A 15 -0.19 1.27 -4.62
CA LYS A 15 -1.11 1.72 -3.54
C LYS A 15 -1.44 3.21 -3.57
N LEU A 16 -0.55 4.07 -4.05
CA LEU A 16 -0.75 5.53 -3.98
C LEU A 16 -0.96 6.16 -5.35
N ASP A 17 -0.34 5.67 -6.43
CA ASP A 17 -0.70 6.09 -7.78
C ASP A 17 -1.90 5.29 -8.30
N GLN A 18 -3.10 5.79 -8.02
CA GLN A 18 -4.34 5.14 -8.44
C GLN A 18 -4.58 5.22 -9.95
N ALA A 19 -4.05 6.25 -10.61
CA ALA A 19 -4.25 6.47 -12.04
C ALA A 19 -3.19 5.77 -12.90
N LYS A 20 -2.11 5.26 -12.29
CA LYS A 20 -0.97 4.65 -12.98
C LYS A 20 -0.37 5.63 -13.99
N VAL A 21 -0.13 6.86 -13.55
CA VAL A 21 0.50 7.94 -14.33
C VAL A 21 2.00 8.09 -14.04
N GLY A 22 2.52 7.33 -13.08
CA GLY A 22 3.94 7.28 -12.76
C GLY A 22 4.39 8.25 -11.66
N TYR A 23 3.45 8.92 -11.02
CA TYR A 23 3.69 9.80 -9.87
C TYR A 23 2.43 9.88 -9.02
N ILE A 24 2.58 10.37 -7.80
CA ILE A 24 1.46 10.57 -6.88
C ILE A 24 1.07 12.04 -6.96
N GLU A 25 -0.21 12.30 -7.20
CA GLU A 25 -0.79 13.64 -7.23
C GLU A 25 -2.10 13.68 -6.45
N TRP A 26 -2.64 14.88 -6.26
CA TRP A 26 -3.92 15.06 -5.58
C TRP A 26 -5.05 14.25 -6.24
N ASN A 27 -5.01 14.05 -7.56
CA ASN A 27 -6.00 13.24 -8.25
C ASN A 27 -6.01 11.77 -7.80
N SER A 28 -4.86 11.21 -7.42
CA SER A 28 -4.78 9.86 -6.88
C SER A 28 -5.57 9.73 -5.56
N PHE A 29 -5.51 10.75 -4.71
CA PHE A 29 -6.25 10.82 -3.45
C PHE A 29 -7.76 11.01 -3.68
N LYS A 30 -8.17 11.82 -4.65
CA LYS A 30 -9.59 11.92 -5.06
C LYS A 30 -10.15 10.59 -5.55
N LEU A 31 -9.37 9.83 -6.32
CA LEU A 31 -9.75 8.49 -6.78
C LEU A 31 -9.87 7.50 -5.62
N MET A 32 -8.98 7.56 -4.62
CA MET A 32 -9.10 6.75 -3.39
C MET A 32 -10.39 7.07 -2.64
N ALA A 33 -10.69 8.36 -2.42
CA ALA A 33 -11.93 8.78 -1.76
C ALA A 33 -13.19 8.27 -2.49
N MET A 34 -13.19 8.35 -3.83
CA MET A 34 -14.30 7.87 -4.64
C MET A 34 -14.47 6.34 -4.55
N ARG A 35 -13.37 5.57 -4.59
CA ARG A 35 -13.39 4.11 -4.41
C ARG A 35 -13.91 3.73 -3.03
N ALA A 36 -13.43 4.39 -1.97
CA ALA A 36 -13.88 4.15 -0.60
C ALA A 36 -15.38 4.43 -0.44
N THR A 37 -15.87 5.52 -1.07
CA THR A 37 -17.31 5.85 -1.11
C THR A 37 -18.12 4.73 -1.73
N PHE A 38 -17.74 4.24 -2.90
CA PHE A 38 -18.44 3.15 -3.57
C PHE A 38 -18.37 1.85 -2.77
N GLN A 39 -17.23 1.55 -2.16
CA GLN A 39 -17.11 0.38 -1.31
C GLN A 39 -18.06 0.45 -0.11
N GLN A 40 -18.13 1.58 0.60
CA GLN A 40 -19.01 1.77 1.74
C GLN A 40 -20.49 1.80 1.34
N CYS A 41 -20.81 2.38 0.18
CA CYS A 41 -22.18 2.62 -0.27
C CYS A 41 -22.69 1.57 -1.27
N GLY A 42 -22.04 0.40 -1.37
CA GLY A 42 -22.48 -0.68 -2.25
C GLY A 42 -22.55 -0.29 -3.73
N GLY A 43 -21.59 0.51 -4.20
CA GLY A 43 -21.50 1.01 -5.57
C GLY A 43 -22.26 2.31 -5.85
N THR A 44 -23.01 2.84 -4.87
CA THR A 44 -23.76 4.10 -5.04
C THR A 44 -22.93 5.30 -4.65
N HIS A 45 -23.02 6.40 -5.41
CA HIS A 45 -22.43 7.68 -4.99
C HIS A 45 -23.30 8.35 -3.92
N LYS A 46 -22.69 8.74 -2.80
CA LYS A 46 -23.32 9.59 -1.79
C LYS A 46 -22.39 10.76 -1.48
N ASP A 47 -22.88 11.98 -1.71
CA ASP A 47 -22.07 13.19 -1.63
C ASP A 47 -21.48 13.43 -0.24
N ASP A 48 -22.25 13.16 0.82
CA ASP A 48 -21.82 13.31 2.21
C ASP A 48 -20.68 12.34 2.57
N VAL A 49 -20.80 11.08 2.16
CA VAL A 49 -19.76 10.06 2.36
C VAL A 49 -18.52 10.39 1.53
N TYR A 50 -18.70 10.85 0.29
CA TYR A 50 -17.60 11.26 -0.56
C TYR A 50 -16.84 12.46 0.02
N GLU A 51 -17.55 13.49 0.48
CA GLU A 51 -16.96 14.69 1.08
C GLU A 51 -16.17 14.35 2.35
N MET A 52 -16.69 13.47 3.20
CA MET A 52 -15.97 12.95 4.37
C MET A 52 -14.62 12.31 3.96
N TYR A 53 -14.63 11.40 2.97
CA TYR A 53 -13.40 10.76 2.50
C TYR A 53 -12.46 11.73 1.78
N LEU A 54 -13.00 12.72 1.08
CA LEU A 54 -12.23 13.74 0.38
C LEU A 54 -11.46 14.62 1.38
N GLN A 55 -12.12 15.05 2.47
CA GLN A 55 -11.49 15.82 3.54
C GLN A 55 -10.35 15.04 4.22
N GLN A 56 -10.58 13.76 4.53
CA GLN A 56 -9.53 12.90 5.08
C GLN A 56 -8.37 12.72 4.10
N SER A 57 -8.67 12.47 2.82
CA SER A 57 -7.66 12.31 1.78
C SER A 57 -6.85 13.59 1.58
N LYS A 58 -7.47 14.77 1.73
CA LYS A 58 -6.80 16.07 1.65
C LYS A 58 -5.78 16.26 2.77
N LEU A 59 -6.13 15.91 4.00
CA LEU A 59 -5.20 15.95 5.13
C LEU A 59 -3.98 15.05 4.89
N TRP A 60 -4.20 13.86 4.34
CA TRP A 60 -3.10 12.94 4.00
C TRP A 60 -2.22 13.47 2.88
N TRP A 61 -2.82 14.00 1.81
CA TRP A 61 -2.09 14.63 0.70
C TRP A 61 -1.25 15.81 1.17
N ASP A 62 -1.82 16.71 1.97
CA ASP A 62 -1.10 17.89 2.47
C ASP A 62 0.05 17.51 3.41
N SER A 63 -0.14 16.46 4.22
CA SER A 63 0.95 15.89 5.02
C SER A 63 2.06 15.32 4.14
N LEU A 64 1.70 14.54 3.12
CA LEU A 64 2.63 13.93 2.19
C LEU A 64 3.49 14.99 1.49
N VAL A 65 2.85 16.01 0.91
CA VAL A 65 3.54 17.10 0.21
C VAL A 65 4.44 17.90 1.14
N ARG A 66 4.00 18.17 2.37
CA ARG A 66 4.81 18.88 3.37
C ARG A 66 6.07 18.09 3.74
N ASP A 67 5.95 16.78 3.92
CA ASP A 67 7.03 15.98 4.50
C ASP A 67 8.01 15.42 3.43
N VAL A 68 7.49 15.04 2.26
CA VAL A 68 8.28 14.49 1.13
C VAL A 68 8.72 15.60 0.17
N GLY A 69 7.85 16.59 -0.04
CA GLY A 69 7.99 17.57 -1.12
C GLY A 69 7.29 17.14 -2.40
N ALA A 70 6.86 18.12 -3.19
CA ALA A 70 6.34 17.93 -4.54
C ALA A 70 7.14 18.81 -5.52
N ASP A 71 7.19 18.39 -6.79
CA ASP A 71 7.82 19.18 -7.84
C ASP A 71 6.99 20.41 -8.22
N ALA A 72 7.48 21.19 -9.19
CA ALA A 72 6.81 22.41 -9.68
C ALA A 72 5.43 22.14 -10.30
N GLN A 73 5.11 20.90 -10.64
CA GLN A 73 3.83 20.45 -11.18
C GLN A 73 2.92 19.85 -10.09
N GLY A 74 3.36 19.84 -8.83
CA GLY A 74 2.61 19.27 -7.71
C GLY A 74 2.64 17.74 -7.67
N ARG A 75 3.68 17.11 -8.24
CA ARG A 75 3.83 15.66 -8.29
C ARG A 75 4.83 15.19 -7.25
N VAL A 76 4.50 14.08 -6.58
CA VAL A 76 5.40 13.38 -5.66
C VAL A 76 5.92 12.13 -6.37
N HIS A 77 7.24 12.06 -6.55
CA HIS A 77 7.89 10.95 -7.24
C HIS A 77 8.13 9.76 -6.30
N TYR A 78 8.04 8.55 -6.83
CA TYR A 78 8.20 7.33 -6.02
C TYR A 78 9.56 7.22 -5.33
N ILE A 79 10.61 7.73 -5.99
CA ILE A 79 11.97 7.69 -5.46
C ILE A 79 12.09 8.63 -4.26
N ASP A 80 11.56 9.86 -4.36
CA ASP A 80 11.56 10.81 -3.24
C ASP A 80 10.78 10.27 -2.05
N MET A 81 9.63 9.66 -2.33
CA MET A 81 8.83 8.97 -1.34
C MET A 81 9.62 7.83 -0.68
N SER A 82 10.25 6.96 -1.46
CA SER A 82 11.02 5.81 -0.95
C SER A 82 12.20 6.26 -0.08
N ASN A 83 12.91 7.31 -0.49
CA ASN A 83 14.01 7.89 0.27
C ASN A 83 13.53 8.52 1.58
N PHE A 84 12.39 9.23 1.53
CA PHE A 84 11.75 9.79 2.72
C PHE A 84 11.40 8.69 3.71
N VAL A 85 10.68 7.65 3.27
CA VAL A 85 10.26 6.52 4.11
C VAL A 85 11.44 5.79 4.73
N ARG A 86 12.48 5.51 3.94
CA ARG A 86 13.70 4.84 4.43
C ARG A 86 14.33 5.62 5.56
N ARG A 87 14.48 6.93 5.39
CA ARG A 87 15.14 7.80 6.36
C ARG A 87 14.43 7.82 7.70
N ILE A 88 13.10 7.90 7.68
CA ILE A 88 12.28 8.10 8.89
C ILE A 88 11.87 6.78 9.55
N SER A 89 11.90 5.66 8.82
CA SER A 89 11.47 4.35 9.35
C SER A 89 12.64 3.47 9.76
N LYS A 90 13.89 3.81 9.42
CA LYS A 90 15.08 2.96 9.64
C LYS A 90 15.26 2.45 11.08
N ASP A 91 14.82 3.23 12.07
CA ASP A 91 15.01 2.93 13.49
C ASP A 91 13.72 2.41 14.15
N ALA A 92 12.61 2.30 13.40
CA ALA A 92 11.33 1.85 13.91
C ALA A 92 11.37 0.34 14.21
N LYS A 93 11.01 -0.02 15.44
CA LYS A 93 10.99 -1.40 15.94
C LYS A 93 9.60 -1.99 16.04
N ASP A 94 8.60 -1.11 16.10
CA ASP A 94 7.19 -1.46 16.21
C ASP A 94 6.35 -0.53 15.34
N PHE A 95 5.09 -0.89 15.19
CA PHE A 95 4.17 -0.18 14.30
C PHE A 95 3.89 1.25 14.76
N GLU A 96 3.92 1.51 16.07
CA GLU A 96 3.63 2.84 16.63
C GLU A 96 4.76 3.84 16.36
N GLN A 97 5.99 3.32 16.19
CA GLN A 97 7.16 4.09 15.80
C GLN A 97 7.20 4.42 14.30
N LEU A 98 6.32 3.83 13.48
CA LEU A 98 6.24 4.17 12.07
C LEU A 98 5.64 5.58 11.86
N PRO A 99 6.01 6.25 10.76
CA PRO A 99 5.41 7.53 10.39
C PRO A 99 3.90 7.44 10.28
N GLU A 100 3.21 8.52 10.66
CA GLU A 100 1.74 8.57 10.69
C GLU A 100 1.10 8.22 9.36
N PHE A 101 1.66 8.66 8.23
CA PHE A 101 1.11 8.31 6.92
C PHE A 101 1.27 6.81 6.59
N ILE A 102 2.34 6.14 7.04
CA ILE A 102 2.52 4.69 6.84
C ILE A 102 1.47 3.93 7.64
N LYS A 103 1.28 4.31 8.91
CA LYS A 103 0.25 3.72 9.76
C LYS A 103 -1.14 3.88 9.14
N ASN A 104 -1.47 5.08 8.68
CA ASN A 104 -2.74 5.36 8.01
C ASN A 104 -2.92 4.56 6.72
N LEU A 105 -1.89 4.46 5.87
CA LEU A 105 -1.92 3.64 4.68
C LEU A 105 -2.13 2.16 5.02
N ALA A 106 -1.40 1.63 5.98
CA ALA A 106 -1.49 0.24 6.41
C ALA A 106 -2.89 -0.07 6.99
N ASN A 107 -3.41 0.79 7.85
CA ASN A 107 -4.76 0.65 8.40
C ASN A 107 -5.83 0.66 7.31
N LEU A 108 -5.72 1.57 6.32
CA LEU A 108 -6.64 1.61 5.20
C LEU A 108 -6.59 0.34 4.37
N VAL A 109 -5.38 -0.15 4.06
CA VAL A 109 -5.21 -1.40 3.30
C VAL A 109 -5.82 -2.57 4.07
N PHE A 110 -5.59 -2.67 5.39
CA PHE A 110 -6.18 -3.69 6.25
C PHE A 110 -7.71 -3.71 6.13
N LEU A 111 -8.34 -2.57 6.41
CA LEU A 111 -9.80 -2.42 6.40
C LEU A 111 -10.42 -2.64 5.01
N MET A 112 -9.70 -2.33 3.93
CA MET A 112 -10.24 -2.53 2.59
C MET A 112 -10.27 -3.99 2.16
N ASN A 113 -9.35 -4.81 2.69
CA ASN A 113 -9.27 -6.24 2.40
C ASN A 113 -10.08 -7.09 3.39
N ASP A 114 -10.23 -6.67 4.65
CA ASP A 114 -11.09 -7.33 5.66
C ASP A 114 -12.57 -7.09 5.32
N LYS A 115 -13.09 -7.92 4.39
CA LYS A 115 -14.47 -7.85 3.90
C LYS A 115 -15.44 -8.47 4.89
N LYS A 116 -14.98 -9.45 5.67
CA LYS A 116 -15.77 -10.15 6.69
C LYS A 116 -15.89 -9.32 7.97
N ALA A 117 -15.07 -8.28 8.12
CA ALA A 117 -15.00 -7.39 9.28
C ALA A 117 -14.78 -8.16 10.59
N ASP A 118 -13.98 -9.23 10.52
CA ASP A 118 -13.65 -10.08 11.67
C ASP A 118 -12.24 -9.80 12.24
N GLY A 119 -11.56 -8.76 11.73
CA GLY A 119 -10.28 -8.29 12.25
C GLY A 119 -9.09 -9.15 11.83
N LYS A 120 -9.26 -9.98 10.80
CA LYS A 120 -8.21 -10.83 10.22
C LYS A 120 -8.36 -10.88 8.70
N TRP A 121 -7.32 -11.33 8.02
CA TRP A 121 -7.38 -11.68 6.62
C TRP A 121 -7.26 -13.18 6.46
N ASP A 122 -8.19 -13.76 5.73
CA ASP A 122 -8.01 -15.09 5.17
C ASP A 122 -7.48 -15.05 3.73
N LEU A 123 -7.32 -16.23 3.13
CA LEU A 123 -6.82 -16.38 1.77
C LEU A 123 -7.73 -15.70 0.73
N GLU A 124 -9.06 -15.71 0.91
CA GLU A 124 -9.99 -15.09 -0.03
C GLU A 124 -9.87 -13.57 0.01
N GLU A 125 -9.75 -13.00 1.21
CA GLU A 125 -9.54 -11.56 1.42
C GLU A 125 -8.19 -11.10 0.89
N TYR A 126 -7.13 -11.87 1.14
CA TYR A 126 -5.82 -11.62 0.57
C TYR A 126 -5.85 -11.66 -0.97
N ARG A 127 -6.53 -12.64 -1.57
CA ARG A 127 -6.70 -12.72 -3.04
C ARG A 127 -7.42 -11.50 -3.60
N ASN A 128 -8.55 -11.11 -2.99
CA ASN A 128 -9.30 -9.93 -3.41
C ASN A 128 -8.42 -8.66 -3.32
N GLY A 129 -7.64 -8.53 -2.25
CA GLY A 129 -6.68 -7.44 -2.10
C GLY A 129 -5.54 -7.47 -3.13
N ALA A 130 -4.95 -8.64 -3.39
CA ALA A 130 -3.86 -8.77 -4.35
C ALA A 130 -4.31 -8.37 -5.76
N VAL A 131 -5.46 -8.88 -6.22
CA VAL A 131 -6.00 -8.58 -7.55
C VAL A 131 -6.50 -7.13 -7.65
N GLY A 132 -7.15 -6.62 -6.61
CA GLY A 132 -7.71 -5.26 -6.62
C GLY A 132 -6.67 -4.14 -6.68
N TRP A 133 -5.44 -4.43 -6.24
CA TRP A 133 -4.43 -3.40 -6.01
C TRP A 133 -3.07 -3.64 -6.67
N CYS A 134 -2.77 -4.84 -7.17
CA CYS A 134 -1.48 -5.14 -7.80
C CYS A 134 -1.69 -5.56 -9.25
N ARG A 135 -1.37 -4.68 -10.20
CA ARG A 135 -1.55 -4.93 -11.64
C ARG A 135 -0.62 -6.03 -12.21
N TYR A 136 0.40 -6.44 -11.46
CA TYR A 136 1.37 -7.45 -11.88
C TYR A 136 0.91 -8.88 -11.59
N VAL A 137 -0.19 -9.05 -10.85
CA VAL A 137 -0.75 -10.36 -10.54
C VAL A 137 -1.45 -10.92 -11.77
N THR A 138 -1.00 -12.08 -12.24
CA THR A 138 -1.56 -12.74 -13.44
C THR A 138 -2.09 -14.15 -13.19
N GLY A 139 -1.78 -14.76 -12.04
CA GLY A 139 -2.17 -16.14 -11.70
C GLY A 139 -2.57 -16.25 -10.23
N ILE A 140 -3.51 -17.16 -9.93
CA ILE A 140 -3.97 -17.40 -8.55
C ILE A 140 -2.91 -18.12 -7.73
N GLU A 141 -2.11 -18.95 -8.38
CA GLU A 141 -1.04 -19.75 -7.77
C GLU A 141 0.03 -18.86 -7.14
N ASP A 142 0.37 -17.74 -7.79
CA ASP A 142 1.34 -16.77 -7.28
C ASP A 142 0.82 -16.05 -6.04
N ILE A 143 -0.48 -15.76 -6.01
CA ILE A 143 -1.14 -15.13 -4.85
C ILE A 143 -1.15 -16.10 -3.68
N ASP A 144 -1.57 -17.35 -3.91
CA ASP A 144 -1.64 -18.38 -2.88
C ASP A 144 -0.24 -18.63 -2.30
N ALA A 145 0.76 -18.80 -3.16
CA ALA A 145 2.15 -18.98 -2.72
C ALA A 145 2.68 -17.78 -1.93
N ALA A 146 2.28 -16.55 -2.28
CA ALA A 146 2.63 -15.35 -1.52
C ALA A 146 1.95 -15.34 -0.14
N TYR A 147 0.68 -15.74 -0.06
CA TYR A 147 -0.04 -15.87 1.20
C TYR A 147 0.60 -16.92 2.12
N GLU A 148 0.94 -18.09 1.58
CA GLU A 148 1.61 -19.15 2.33
C GLU A 148 2.93 -18.68 2.96
N LYS A 149 3.68 -17.81 2.26
CA LYS A 149 4.93 -17.26 2.79
C LYS A 149 4.71 -16.31 3.96
N LEU A 150 3.57 -15.62 4.02
CA LEU A 150 3.24 -14.69 5.12
C LEU A 150 2.88 -15.43 6.40
N LEU A 151 2.29 -16.61 6.26
CA LEU A 151 1.85 -17.43 7.38
C LEU A 151 3.02 -18.06 8.13
N THR A 152 2.80 -18.22 9.43
CA THR A 152 3.69 -18.86 10.39
C THR A 152 2.91 -19.92 11.16
N ALA A 153 3.62 -20.79 11.88
CA ALA A 153 2.99 -21.83 12.68
C ALA A 153 2.11 -21.29 13.83
N THR A 154 2.27 -20.02 14.21
CA THR A 154 1.50 -19.36 15.27
C THR A 154 0.20 -18.73 14.78
N ASP A 155 -0.01 -18.63 13.46
CA ASP A 155 -1.20 -18.02 12.88
C ASP A 155 -2.40 -18.98 12.97
N VAL A 156 -3.32 -18.66 13.88
CA VAL A 156 -4.53 -19.46 14.15
C VAL A 156 -5.46 -19.42 12.92
N ASP A 157 -6.05 -20.57 12.61
CA ASP A 157 -6.92 -20.78 11.44
C ASP A 157 -6.28 -20.39 10.10
N ARG A 158 -4.94 -20.25 10.04
CA ARG A 158 -4.20 -19.81 8.86
C ARG A 158 -4.66 -18.44 8.37
N THR A 159 -4.90 -17.53 9.31
CA THR A 159 -5.34 -16.15 9.07
C THR A 159 -4.33 -15.15 9.60
N ILE A 160 -4.27 -13.97 8.98
CA ILE A 160 -3.40 -12.86 9.40
C ILE A 160 -4.24 -11.90 10.24
N SER A 161 -4.08 -11.90 11.57
CA SER A 161 -4.72 -10.92 12.44
C SER A 161 -4.18 -9.50 12.18
N PHE A 162 -4.89 -8.48 12.67
CA PHE A 162 -4.41 -7.11 12.57
C PHE A 162 -3.06 -6.88 13.26
N GLU A 163 -2.82 -7.51 14.40
CA GLU A 163 -1.54 -7.47 15.12
C GLU A 163 -0.41 -8.09 14.28
N ARG A 164 -0.66 -9.27 13.69
CA ARG A 164 0.30 -9.92 12.80
C ARG A 164 0.58 -9.08 11.55
N TYR A 165 -0.47 -8.45 10.99
CA TYR A 165 -0.36 -7.53 9.87
C TYR A 165 0.55 -6.35 10.21
N LYS A 166 0.42 -5.74 11.40
CA LYS A 166 1.29 -4.64 11.85
C LYS A 166 2.76 -5.06 11.90
N GLU A 167 3.07 -6.25 12.40
CA GLU A 167 4.44 -6.78 12.42
C GLU A 167 5.02 -6.90 11.00
N LEU A 168 4.24 -7.48 10.08
CA LEU A 168 4.61 -7.62 8.67
C LEU A 168 4.80 -6.24 8.00
N VAL A 169 3.98 -5.25 8.35
CA VAL A 169 4.14 -3.88 7.85
C VAL A 169 5.43 -3.24 8.34
N VAL A 170 5.76 -3.38 9.62
CA VAL A 170 7.05 -2.89 10.16
C VAL A 170 8.19 -3.50 9.38
N GLU A 171 8.23 -4.84 9.28
CA GLU A 171 9.28 -5.54 8.56
C GLU A 171 9.37 -5.11 7.08
N PHE A 172 8.24 -4.90 6.41
CA PHE A 172 8.21 -4.44 5.01
C PHE A 172 8.89 -3.07 4.82
N PHE A 173 8.66 -2.13 5.73
CA PHE A 173 9.19 -0.76 5.63
C PHE A 173 10.57 -0.58 6.25
N THR A 174 11.02 -1.47 7.13
CA THR A 174 12.31 -1.30 7.84
C THR A 174 13.39 -2.31 7.43
N SER A 175 13.02 -3.50 6.95
CA SER A 175 14.01 -4.53 6.60
C SER A 175 14.79 -4.16 5.35
N GLU A 176 16.13 -4.15 5.44
CA GLU A 176 17.02 -4.01 4.28
C GLU A 176 17.10 -5.30 3.46
N ASP A 177 16.65 -6.44 4.01
CA ASP A 177 16.53 -7.70 3.28
C ASP A 177 15.29 -7.69 2.37
N SER A 178 15.48 -8.02 1.10
CA SER A 178 14.42 -8.07 0.09
C SER A 178 13.70 -9.42 0.01
N ASN A 179 14.18 -10.43 0.73
CA ASN A 179 13.64 -11.80 0.71
C ASN A 179 12.82 -12.16 1.95
N THR A 180 12.42 -11.18 2.76
CA THR A 180 11.55 -11.43 3.91
C THR A 180 10.14 -11.83 3.48
N PRO A 181 9.43 -12.65 4.29
CA PRO A 181 8.00 -12.92 4.12
C PRO A 181 7.17 -11.66 3.89
N ALA A 182 7.45 -10.61 4.67
CA ALA A 182 6.75 -9.34 4.63
C ALA A 182 6.69 -8.69 3.25
N ARG A 183 7.62 -8.99 2.33
CA ARG A 183 7.58 -8.48 0.94
C ARG A 183 6.26 -8.79 0.23
N HIS A 184 5.54 -9.81 0.69
CA HIS A 184 4.26 -10.28 0.14
C HIS A 184 3.03 -9.61 0.77
N ILE A 185 3.16 -8.76 1.79
CA ILE A 185 2.02 -8.23 2.56
C ILE A 185 1.08 -7.34 1.73
N PHE A 186 1.59 -6.75 0.65
CA PHE A 186 0.83 -5.90 -0.26
C PHE A 186 0.47 -6.59 -1.59
N GLY A 187 0.62 -7.92 -1.65
CA GLY A 187 0.52 -8.76 -2.85
C GLY A 187 1.89 -9.28 -3.29
N PRO A 188 1.96 -10.17 -4.31
CA PRO A 188 3.22 -10.61 -4.89
C PRO A 188 3.86 -9.47 -5.68
N LEU A 189 4.74 -8.71 -5.02
CA LEU A 189 5.51 -7.62 -5.61
C LEU A 189 6.87 -8.16 -6.07
N GLU A 190 6.94 -8.59 -7.33
CA GLU A 190 8.21 -9.02 -7.91
C GLU A 190 9.06 -7.80 -8.33
N LEU A 191 10.29 -7.73 -7.81
CA LEU A 191 11.20 -6.60 -8.03
C LEU A 191 11.57 -6.38 -9.50
N SER A 192 11.44 -7.42 -10.33
CA SER A 192 11.62 -7.34 -11.79
C SER A 192 10.62 -6.40 -12.47
N ASN A 193 9.50 -6.09 -11.82
CA ASN A 193 8.49 -5.17 -12.36
C ASN A 193 8.86 -3.69 -12.20
N ILE A 194 10.02 -3.37 -11.63
CA ILE A 194 10.42 -1.98 -11.39
C ILE A 194 10.43 -1.14 -12.67
N ASP A 195 10.86 -1.71 -13.80
CA ASP A 195 10.92 -0.98 -15.06
C ASP A 195 9.52 -0.60 -15.54
N LEU A 196 8.51 -1.45 -15.32
CA LEU A 196 7.11 -1.12 -15.65
C LEU A 196 6.57 0.03 -14.80
N ALA A 197 6.94 0.08 -13.52
CA ALA A 197 6.59 1.20 -12.64
C ALA A 197 7.24 2.50 -13.12
N LEU A 198 8.53 2.48 -13.45
CA LEU A 198 9.29 3.67 -13.84
C LEU A 198 9.04 4.14 -15.28
N THR A 199 8.73 3.24 -16.22
CA THR A 199 8.41 3.60 -17.62
C THR A 199 7.10 4.36 -17.72
N THR A 200 6.21 4.14 -16.75
CA THR A 200 4.98 4.92 -16.61
C THR A 200 5.31 6.37 -16.20
N SER A 201 6.36 6.58 -15.39
CA SER A 201 6.84 7.88 -14.94
C SER A 201 7.60 8.69 -16.00
N SER A 202 8.23 8.03 -16.99
CA SER A 202 9.10 8.69 -17.97
C SER A 202 8.40 9.10 -19.28
N LYS A 203 7.11 8.83 -19.43
CA LYS A 203 6.34 9.12 -20.67
C LYS A 203 5.69 10.51 -20.74
N GLN A 204 6.07 11.47 -19.90
CA GLN A 204 5.55 12.86 -19.95
C GLN A 204 6.62 13.91 -19.72
#